data_AF-A0A7K8XU60-F1
#
_entry.id   AF-A0A7K8XU60-F1
#
_cell.length_a   1.000
_cell.length_b   1.000
_cell.length_c   1.000
_cell.angle_alpha   90.00
_cell.angle_beta   90.00
_cell.angle_gamma   90.00
#
_symmetry.space_group_name_H-M   'P 1'
#
loop_
_entity.id
_entity.type
_entity.pdbx_description
1 polymer ?
#
loop_
_entity_poly.entity_id
_entity_poly.type
_entity_poly.pdbx_seq_one_letter_code
_entity_poly.pdbx_strand_id
1 'polypeptide(L)'
;LSELGSESAKIKAMGIMDKLSTDKTVKVLNILEKNIQDGAKLSTLLNHNNDTEDEERLWRDLIMERVTKSADACLTTINIMTSPNMPKAVYIEDVIERVIQYTKFHLQNTLYPQYDPVYRVDPHGGGVLSSKAKRAKCSTHKQRVIVMLYNKVCDIVSSMSELLEIQLLTDTTILQVSSMGITPFFVENVSELQLCAIKLVTAVSNF
;
A
#
# COMPACT_ATOMS: atom_id res chain seq x y z
N LEU A 1 12.07 1.53 9.74
CA LEU A 1 10.60 1.64 9.67
C LEU A 1 9.91 0.31 9.90
N SER A 2 10.37 -0.81 9.34
CA SER A 2 9.85 -2.15 9.65
C SER A 2 9.71 -2.45 11.16
N GLU A 3 10.73 -2.15 11.98
CA GLU A 3 10.65 -2.28 13.43
C GLU A 3 9.54 -1.41 14.04
N LEU A 4 9.45 -0.14 13.62
CA LEU A 4 8.40 0.78 14.06
C LEU A 4 7.00 0.28 13.67
N GLY A 5 6.84 -0.29 12.48
CA GLY A 5 5.59 -0.92 12.05
C GLY A 5 5.20 -2.09 12.95
N SER A 6 6.14 -2.99 13.24
CA SER A 6 5.93 -4.12 14.16
C SER A 6 5.59 -3.66 15.57
N GLU A 7 6.34 -2.70 16.13
CA GLU A 7 6.08 -2.16 17.45
C GLU A 7 4.74 -1.41 17.52
N SER A 8 4.36 -0.67 16.47
CA SER A 8 3.05 -0.01 16.41
C SER A 8 1.89 -1.00 16.45
N ALA A 9 2.01 -2.15 15.76
CA ALA A 9 1.01 -3.20 15.79
C ALA A 9 0.89 -3.83 17.19
N LYS A 10 2.03 -4.06 17.87
CA LYS A 10 2.04 -4.55 19.26
C LYS A 10 1.39 -3.55 20.22
N ILE A 11 1.73 -2.27 20.11
CA ILE A 11 1.15 -1.20 20.94
C ILE A 11 -0.36 -1.07 20.71
N LYS A 12 -0.81 -1.16 19.45
CA LYS A 12 -2.24 -1.23 19.10
C LYS A 12 -2.91 -2.43 19.76
N ALA A 13 -2.33 -3.62 19.65
CA ALA A 13 -2.87 -4.84 20.24
C ALA A 13 -2.96 -4.78 21.78
N MET A 14 -2.05 -4.06 22.43
CA MET A 14 -2.09 -3.81 23.87
C MET A 14 -3.13 -2.74 24.26
N GLY A 15 -3.66 -1.96 23.32
CA GLY A 15 -4.63 -0.90 23.58
C GLY A 15 -4.04 0.26 24.39
N ILE A 16 -2.76 0.59 24.19
CA ILE A 16 -2.04 1.62 24.96
C ILE A 16 -1.48 2.77 24.11
N MET A 17 -1.88 2.87 22.84
CA MET A 17 -1.40 3.91 21.92
C MET A 17 -1.79 5.33 22.39
N ASP A 18 -2.96 5.46 23.01
CA ASP A 18 -3.51 6.69 23.58
C ASP A 18 -2.71 7.24 24.77
N LYS A 19 -1.85 6.41 25.38
CA LYS A 19 -0.93 6.84 26.44
C LYS A 19 0.24 7.66 25.91
N LEU A 20 0.48 7.65 24.59
CA LEU A 20 1.49 8.49 23.95
C LEU A 20 0.99 9.94 23.88
N SER A 21 1.92 10.89 24.04
CA SER A 21 1.60 12.31 23.93
C SER A 21 1.05 12.64 22.53
N THR A 22 -0.16 13.20 22.48
CA THR A 22 -0.84 13.60 21.24
C THR A 22 0.03 14.46 20.32
N ASP A 23 0.73 15.47 20.86
CA ASP A 23 1.62 16.35 20.09
C ASP A 23 2.76 15.56 19.43
N LYS A 24 3.34 14.61 20.16
CA LYS A 24 4.38 13.73 19.61
C LYS A 24 3.80 12.79 18.56
N THR A 25 2.62 12.24 18.78
CA THR A 25 1.94 11.35 17.82
C THR A 25 1.65 12.08 16.51
N VAL A 26 1.13 13.31 16.57
CA VAL A 26 0.91 14.16 15.38
C VAL A 26 2.22 14.43 14.63
N LYS A 27 3.30 14.75 15.34
CA LYS A 27 4.63 14.92 14.71
C LYS A 27 5.12 13.64 14.03
N VAL A 28 4.93 12.48 14.67
CA VAL A 28 5.26 11.18 14.08
C VAL A 28 4.44 10.94 12.81
N LEU A 29 3.14 11.19 12.83
CA LEU A 29 2.27 11.04 11.65
C LEU A 29 2.72 11.93 10.49
N ASN A 30 3.13 13.18 10.75
CA ASN A 30 3.67 14.07 9.71
C ASN A 30 5.02 13.59 9.15
N ILE A 31 5.87 12.98 9.97
CA ILE A 31 7.12 12.36 9.50
C ILE A 31 6.80 11.10 8.65
N LEU A 32 5.84 10.29 9.09
CA LEU A 32 5.40 9.10 8.35
C LEU A 32 4.80 9.50 6.99
N GLU A 33 4.04 10.60 6.93
CA GLU A 33 3.52 11.17 5.68
C GLU A 33 4.63 11.35 4.63
N LYS A 34 5.77 11.96 5.02
CA LYS A 34 6.92 12.13 4.11
C LYS A 34 7.52 10.79 3.69
N ASN A 35 7.62 9.83 4.60
CA ASN A 35 8.10 8.49 4.26
C ASN A 35 7.14 7.73 3.32
N ILE A 36 5.83 7.99 3.40
CA ILE A 36 4.85 7.43 2.45
C ILE A 36 5.06 8.06 1.07
N GLN A 37 5.20 9.38 1.03
CA GLN A 37 5.39 10.15 -0.20
C GLN A 37 6.64 9.73 -0.98
N ASP A 38 7.73 9.39 -0.28
CA ASP A 38 8.98 8.93 -0.89
C ASP A 38 8.81 7.71 -1.83
N GLY A 39 7.83 6.83 -1.55
CA GLY A 39 7.56 5.63 -2.34
C GLY A 39 6.28 5.70 -3.18
N ALA A 40 5.36 6.61 -2.90
CA ALA A 40 3.96 6.57 -3.37
C ALA A 40 3.75 6.53 -4.89
N LYS A 41 4.73 6.94 -5.70
CA LYS A 41 4.64 6.94 -7.18
C LYS A 41 5.90 6.40 -7.85
N LEU A 42 6.72 5.62 -7.13
CA LEU A 42 7.91 5.02 -7.73
C LEU A 42 7.52 3.85 -8.61
N SER A 43 7.72 4.00 -9.92
CA SER A 43 7.52 2.89 -10.87
C SER A 43 8.57 1.80 -10.62
N THR A 44 8.10 0.58 -10.39
CA THR A 44 8.93 -0.61 -10.24
C THR A 44 9.28 -1.27 -11.58
N LEU A 45 8.68 -0.76 -12.66
CA LEU A 45 8.82 -1.22 -14.05
C LEU A 45 9.49 -0.12 -14.90
N LEU A 46 10.76 0.17 -14.64
CA LEU A 46 11.58 1.01 -15.53
C LEU A 46 12.41 0.11 -16.45
N ASN A 47 12.44 0.41 -17.75
CA ASN A 47 13.41 -0.13 -18.71
C ASN A 47 14.39 0.99 -19.04
N HIS A 48 15.60 0.95 -18.48
CA HIS A 48 16.67 1.82 -18.93
C HIS A 48 17.33 1.17 -20.15
N ASN A 49 17.13 1.77 -21.33
CA ASN A 49 17.59 1.19 -22.60
C ASN A 49 19.12 1.17 -22.78
N ASN A 50 19.91 1.67 -21.81
CA ASN A 50 21.36 1.83 -21.93
C ASN A 50 22.15 1.33 -20.69
N ASP A 51 21.50 0.74 -19.69
CA ASP A 51 22.17 0.29 -18.46
C ASP A 51 22.57 -1.18 -18.56
N THR A 52 23.63 -1.56 -17.82
CA THR A 52 23.97 -2.98 -17.68
C THR A 52 22.91 -3.72 -16.86
N GLU A 53 22.76 -5.04 -17.09
CA GLU A 53 21.77 -5.87 -16.37
C GLU A 53 21.95 -5.79 -14.83
N ASP A 54 23.19 -5.64 -14.36
CA ASP A 54 23.52 -5.49 -12.94
C ASP A 54 23.11 -4.12 -12.36
N GLU A 55 23.31 -3.04 -13.11
CA GLU A 55 22.84 -1.69 -12.72
C GLU A 55 21.32 -1.65 -12.65
N GLU A 56 20.64 -2.18 -13.67
CA GLU A 56 19.18 -2.24 -13.70
C GLU A 56 18.63 -3.03 -12.49
N ARG A 57 19.28 -4.14 -12.15
CA ARG A 57 18.91 -4.94 -10.98
C ARG A 57 19.10 -4.16 -9.67
N LEU A 58 20.25 -3.49 -9.49
CA LEU A 58 20.53 -2.69 -8.30
C LEU A 58 19.52 -1.54 -8.14
N TRP A 59 19.19 -0.86 -9.24
CA TRP A 59 18.17 0.20 -9.26
C TRP A 59 16.80 -0.33 -8.85
N ARG A 60 16.39 -1.49 -9.37
CA ARG A 60 15.11 -2.13 -8.99
C ARG A 60 15.07 -2.50 -7.51
N ASP A 61 16.16 -3.05 -6.98
CA ASP A 61 16.26 -3.42 -5.57
C ASP A 61 16.15 -2.17 -4.66
N LEU A 62 16.83 -1.07 -5.01
CA LEU A 62 16.73 0.21 -4.31
C LEU A 62 15.31 0.81 -4.36
N ILE A 63 14.64 0.74 -5.51
CA ILE A 63 13.25 1.21 -5.65
C ILE A 63 12.33 0.36 -4.77
N MET A 64 12.45 -0.96 -4.82
CA MET A 64 11.61 -1.85 -4.01
C MET A 64 11.84 -1.70 -2.51
N GLU A 65 13.07 -1.39 -2.08
CA GLU A 65 13.37 -1.05 -0.69
C GLU A 65 12.57 0.20 -0.25
N ARG A 66 12.59 1.26 -1.06
CA ARG A 66 11.82 2.50 -0.79
C ARG A 66 10.32 2.23 -0.75
N VAL A 67 9.80 1.48 -1.73
CA VAL A 67 8.39 1.09 -1.78
C VAL A 67 7.99 0.32 -0.53
N THR A 68 8.78 -0.67 -0.10
CA THR A 68 8.52 -1.46 1.10
C THR A 68 8.57 -0.59 2.36
N LYS A 69 9.56 0.30 2.46
CA LYS A 69 9.69 1.25 3.56
C LYS A 69 8.46 2.18 3.67
N SER A 70 7.91 2.63 2.55
CA SER A 70 6.68 3.42 2.52
C SER A 70 5.44 2.61 2.91
N ALA A 71 5.38 1.31 2.59
CA ALA A 71 4.31 0.43 3.10
C ALA A 71 4.38 0.30 4.62
N ASP A 72 5.57 0.17 5.21
CA ASP A 72 5.74 0.16 6.68
C ASP A 72 5.24 1.46 7.31
N ALA A 73 5.49 2.60 6.66
CA ALA A 73 4.98 3.88 7.12
C ALA A 73 3.45 3.94 7.05
N CYS A 74 2.83 3.44 5.96
CA CYS A 74 1.37 3.34 5.85
C CYS A 74 0.76 2.49 6.98
N LEU A 75 1.33 1.31 7.24
CA LEU A 75 0.87 0.43 8.32
C LEU A 75 1.02 1.08 9.69
N THR A 76 2.14 1.75 9.95
CA THR A 76 2.37 2.48 11.20
C THR A 76 1.32 3.58 11.39
N THR A 77 1.07 4.38 10.35
CA THR A 77 0.05 5.43 10.35
C THR A 77 -1.33 4.87 10.67
N ILE A 78 -1.77 3.81 9.97
CA ILE A 78 -3.10 3.26 10.20
C ILE A 78 -3.18 2.60 11.58
N ASN A 79 -2.15 1.90 12.03
CA ASN A 79 -2.12 1.31 13.38
C ASN A 79 -2.30 2.39 14.46
N ILE A 80 -1.67 3.55 14.30
CA ILE A 80 -1.87 4.69 15.21
C ILE A 80 -3.32 5.16 15.16
N MET A 81 -3.87 5.44 13.97
CA MET A 81 -5.22 6.02 13.83
C MET A 81 -6.35 5.04 14.21
N THR A 82 -6.13 3.73 14.06
CA THR A 82 -7.12 2.69 14.37
C THR A 82 -6.94 2.10 15.77
N SER A 83 -6.02 2.64 16.57
CA SER A 83 -5.90 2.25 17.97
C SER A 83 -7.10 2.79 18.78
N PRO A 84 -7.53 2.08 19.84
CA PRO A 84 -8.62 2.53 20.69
C PRO A 84 -8.33 3.90 21.33
N ASN A 85 -9.39 4.69 21.54
CA ASN A 85 -9.37 5.96 22.32
C ASN A 85 -8.44 7.06 21.77
N MET A 86 -8.09 7.01 20.50
CA MET A 86 -7.18 7.98 19.92
C MET A 86 -7.81 9.38 19.79
N PRO A 87 -7.12 10.46 20.20
CA PRO A 87 -7.65 11.83 20.12
C PRO A 87 -7.93 12.28 18.69
N LYS A 88 -8.95 13.13 18.49
CA LYS A 88 -9.33 13.65 17.15
C LYS A 88 -8.17 14.26 16.34
N ALA A 89 -7.19 14.85 17.02
CA ALA A 89 -6.04 15.48 16.39
C ALA A 89 -5.14 14.50 15.59
N VAL A 90 -5.24 13.18 15.83
CA VAL A 90 -4.40 12.20 15.11
C VAL A 90 -4.99 11.78 13.76
N TYR A 91 -6.26 12.09 13.47
CA TYR A 91 -6.90 11.79 12.19
C TYR A 91 -6.63 12.91 11.19
N ILE A 92 -5.41 12.96 10.68
CA ILE A 92 -4.94 13.98 9.75
C ILE A 92 -5.32 13.57 8.33
N GLU A 93 -6.23 14.32 7.70
CA GLU A 93 -6.79 14.02 6.38
C GLU A 93 -5.70 13.84 5.31
N ASP A 94 -4.74 14.77 5.23
CA ASP A 94 -3.62 14.69 4.27
C ASP A 94 -2.85 13.36 4.38
N VAL A 95 -2.63 12.88 5.61
CA VAL A 95 -1.89 11.64 5.85
C VAL A 95 -2.71 10.43 5.41
N ILE A 96 -4.03 10.43 5.67
CA ILE A 96 -4.95 9.38 5.20
C ILE A 96 -4.97 9.34 3.67
N GLU A 97 -5.08 10.49 3.02
CA GLU A 97 -5.02 10.59 1.56
C GLU A 97 -3.70 10.06 0.99
N ARG A 98 -2.57 10.33 1.65
CA ARG A 98 -1.27 9.77 1.22
C ARG A 98 -1.25 8.24 1.29
N VAL A 99 -1.83 7.64 2.33
CA VAL A 99 -1.94 6.17 2.41
C VAL A 99 -2.81 5.62 1.28
N ILE A 100 -3.95 6.25 1.00
CA ILE A 100 -4.84 5.84 -0.10
C ILE A 100 -4.14 5.97 -1.45
N GLN A 101 -3.45 7.09 -1.69
CA GLN A 101 -2.71 7.32 -2.93
C GLN A 101 -1.60 6.28 -3.14
N TYR A 102 -0.79 6.02 -2.11
CA TYR A 102 0.25 4.99 -2.14
C TYR A 102 -0.34 3.62 -2.52
N THR A 103 -1.43 3.25 -1.83
CA THR A 103 -2.05 1.93 -1.98
C THR A 103 -2.62 1.74 -3.38
N LYS A 104 -3.40 2.73 -3.89
CA LYS A 104 -3.95 2.69 -5.25
C LYS A 104 -2.85 2.59 -6.29
N PHE A 105 -1.79 3.39 -6.15
CA PHE A 105 -0.69 3.39 -7.11
C PHE A 105 -0.01 2.03 -7.17
N HIS A 106 0.38 1.44 -6.03
CA HIS A 106 1.09 0.16 -6.03
C HIS A 106 0.21 -1.04 -6.35
N LEU A 107 -1.08 -1.00 -6.05
CA LEU A 107 -2.02 -1.99 -6.59
C LEU A 107 -1.97 -2.02 -8.12
N GLN A 108 -2.18 -0.86 -8.75
CA GLN A 108 -2.29 -0.76 -10.21
C GLN A 108 -0.96 -0.96 -10.94
N ASN A 109 0.12 -0.36 -10.45
CA ASN A 109 1.37 -0.23 -11.19
C ASN A 109 2.45 -1.23 -10.74
N THR A 110 2.24 -1.91 -9.60
CA THR A 110 3.22 -2.86 -9.07
C THR A 110 2.63 -4.25 -8.87
N LEU A 111 1.50 -4.39 -8.17
CA LEU A 111 0.99 -5.71 -7.78
C LEU A 111 0.18 -6.36 -8.91
N TYR A 112 -0.85 -5.71 -9.43
CA TYR A 112 -1.70 -6.31 -10.47
C TYR A 112 -0.89 -6.82 -11.68
N PRO A 113 0.08 -6.07 -12.25
CA PRO A 113 0.89 -6.57 -13.36
C PRO A 113 1.74 -7.80 -13.02
N GLN A 114 2.05 -8.05 -11.74
CA GLN A 114 2.80 -9.24 -11.30
C GLN A 114 1.92 -10.47 -11.15
N TYR A 115 0.67 -10.30 -10.72
CA TYR A 115 -0.29 -11.39 -10.49
C TYR A 115 -1.19 -11.71 -11.70
N ASP A 116 -1.46 -10.70 -12.53
CA ASP A 116 -2.31 -10.80 -13.71
C ASP A 116 -1.65 -10.08 -14.91
N PRO A 117 -1.22 -10.83 -15.95
CA PRO A 117 -0.57 -10.26 -17.13
C PRO A 117 -1.43 -9.26 -17.91
N VAL A 118 -2.77 -9.29 -17.78
CA VAL A 118 -3.67 -8.34 -18.47
C VAL A 118 -3.39 -6.89 -18.03
N TYR A 119 -2.87 -6.71 -16.82
CA TYR A 119 -2.52 -5.41 -16.26
C TYR A 119 -1.09 -4.96 -16.59
N ARG A 120 -0.31 -5.76 -17.34
CA ARG A 120 1.01 -5.32 -17.80
C ARG A 120 0.86 -4.32 -18.95
N VAL A 121 1.30 -3.10 -18.72
CA VAL A 121 1.36 -2.07 -19.76
C VAL A 121 2.59 -2.33 -20.63
N ASP A 122 2.40 -2.44 -21.96
CA ASP A 122 3.50 -2.49 -22.92
C ASP A 122 4.11 -1.08 -23.07
N PRO A 123 5.42 -0.88 -22.83
CA PRO A 123 6.08 0.41 -23.01
C PRO A 123 6.03 0.95 -24.46
N HIS A 124 5.68 0.14 -25.45
CA HIS A 124 5.68 0.48 -26.88
C HIS A 124 4.28 0.65 -27.48
N GLY A 125 3.21 0.66 -26.67
CA GLY A 125 1.85 0.93 -27.14
C GLY A 125 1.22 -0.17 -28.02
N GLY A 126 1.79 -1.37 -28.03
CA GLY A 126 1.19 -2.57 -28.63
C GLY A 126 0.34 -3.32 -27.61
N GLY A 127 -0.82 -3.82 -28.01
CA GLY A 127 -1.79 -4.49 -27.12
C GLY A 127 -1.25 -5.70 -26.36
N VAL A 128 -2.11 -6.21 -25.45
CA VAL A 128 -1.96 -7.39 -24.58
C VAL A 128 -0.89 -8.36 -25.08
N LEU A 129 0.23 -8.43 -24.34
CA LEU A 129 1.31 -9.38 -24.59
C LEU A 129 0.71 -10.77 -24.77
N SER A 130 0.84 -11.32 -25.98
CA SER A 130 0.43 -12.67 -26.32
C SER A 130 0.94 -13.66 -25.26
N SER A 131 0.05 -14.57 -24.84
CA SER A 131 0.21 -15.58 -23.78
C SER A 131 1.41 -16.55 -23.94
N LYS A 132 2.28 -16.30 -24.92
CA LYS A 132 3.50 -17.05 -25.24
C LYS A 132 4.81 -16.35 -24.86
N ALA A 133 4.80 -15.09 -24.39
CA ALA A 133 5.94 -14.49 -23.67
C ALA A 133 6.01 -15.08 -22.24
N LYS A 134 6.13 -16.40 -22.18
CA LYS A 134 6.09 -17.21 -20.98
C LYS A 134 7.38 -17.01 -20.20
N ARG A 135 7.23 -16.48 -18.98
CA ARG A 135 8.16 -16.64 -17.85
C ARG A 135 9.63 -16.39 -18.22
N ALA A 136 10.01 -15.13 -18.37
CA ALA A 136 11.31 -14.76 -17.82
C ALA A 136 11.27 -15.18 -16.34
N LYS A 137 12.13 -16.11 -15.94
CA LYS A 137 12.21 -16.63 -14.57
C LYS A 137 12.47 -15.45 -13.64
N CYS A 138 11.41 -14.93 -13.00
CA CYS A 138 11.54 -13.95 -11.94
C CYS A 138 12.46 -14.55 -10.86
N SER A 139 13.47 -13.81 -10.42
CA SER A 139 14.38 -14.33 -9.39
C SER A 139 13.60 -14.66 -8.12
N THR A 140 14.02 -15.69 -7.38
CA THR A 140 13.38 -16.08 -6.11
C THR A 140 13.34 -14.90 -5.12
N HIS A 141 14.37 -14.05 -5.14
CA HIS A 141 14.41 -12.84 -4.32
C HIS A 141 13.31 -11.84 -4.71
N LYS A 142 13.17 -11.54 -6.01
CA LYS A 142 12.14 -10.63 -6.52
C LYS A 142 10.74 -11.14 -6.18
N GLN A 143 10.49 -12.45 -6.32
CA GLN A 143 9.22 -13.06 -5.93
C GLN A 143 8.93 -12.83 -4.44
N ARG A 144 9.93 -13.02 -3.57
CA ARG A 144 9.77 -12.82 -2.12
C ARG A 144 9.40 -11.38 -1.76
N VAL A 145 10.04 -10.40 -2.40
CA VAL A 145 9.76 -8.97 -2.12
C VAL A 145 8.35 -8.58 -2.60
N ILE A 146 7.91 -9.08 -3.77
CA ILE A 146 6.54 -8.85 -4.26
C ILE A 146 5.49 -9.47 -3.34
N VAL A 147 5.70 -10.69 -2.87
CA VAL A 147 4.80 -11.35 -1.90
C VAL A 147 4.76 -10.55 -0.59
N MET A 148 5.90 -10.07 -0.10
CA MET A 148 5.96 -9.24 1.10
C MET A 148 5.17 -7.93 0.93
N LEU A 149 5.31 -7.25 -0.21
CA LEU A 149 4.55 -6.04 -0.51
C LEU A 149 3.05 -6.32 -0.62
N TYR A 150 2.67 -7.43 -1.27
CA TYR A 150 1.29 -7.86 -1.40
C TYR A 150 0.61 -8.03 -0.03
N ASN A 151 1.26 -8.73 0.90
CA ASN A 151 0.72 -8.93 2.25
C ASN A 151 0.56 -7.60 2.98
N LYS A 152 1.55 -6.70 2.91
CA LYS A 152 1.44 -5.36 3.52
C LYS A 152 0.27 -4.56 2.94
N VAL A 153 0.03 -4.64 1.63
CA VAL A 153 -1.10 -3.96 1.00
C VAL A 153 -2.44 -4.57 1.44
N CYS A 154 -2.51 -5.90 1.61
CA CYS A 154 -3.70 -6.55 2.18
C CYS A 154 -3.98 -6.04 3.60
N ASP A 155 -2.95 -5.93 4.44
CA ASP A 155 -3.05 -5.40 5.81
C ASP A 155 -3.49 -3.93 5.81
N ILE A 156 -2.96 -3.10 4.90
CA ILE A 156 -3.37 -1.69 4.72
C ILE A 156 -4.85 -1.61 4.33
N VAL A 157 -5.28 -2.37 3.32
CA VAL A 157 -6.67 -2.37 2.84
C VAL A 157 -7.65 -2.84 3.92
N SER A 158 -7.29 -3.89 4.67
CA SER A 158 -8.08 -4.35 5.81
C SER A 158 -8.15 -3.30 6.91
N SER A 159 -7.03 -2.68 7.28
CA SER A 159 -7.01 -1.70 8.36
C SER A 159 -7.71 -0.38 7.96
N MET A 160 -7.79 -0.08 6.66
CA MET A 160 -8.58 1.05 6.15
C MET A 160 -10.08 0.87 6.42
N SER A 161 -10.61 -0.37 6.41
CA SER A 161 -12.02 -0.59 6.76
C SER A 161 -12.29 -0.27 8.22
N GLU A 162 -11.37 -0.61 9.13
CA GLU A 162 -11.45 -0.22 10.55
C GLU A 162 -11.42 1.30 10.72
N LEU A 163 -10.59 2.01 9.94
CA LEU A 163 -10.52 3.47 10.01
C LEU A 163 -11.84 4.15 9.62
N LEU A 164 -12.53 3.63 8.60
CA LEU A 164 -13.84 4.13 8.18
C LEU A 164 -14.91 3.97 9.25
N GLU A 165 -14.82 2.94 10.09
CA GLU A 165 -15.76 2.75 11.21
C GLU A 165 -15.50 3.75 12.36
N ILE A 166 -14.30 4.32 12.44
CA ILE A 166 -13.88 5.21 13.53
C ILE A 166 -14.07 6.69 13.19
N GLN A 167 -13.77 7.08 11.95
CA GLN A 167 -13.63 8.49 11.57
C GLN A 167 -14.42 8.81 10.31
N LEU A 168 -15.24 9.87 10.39
CA LEU A 168 -15.86 10.47 9.22
C LEU A 168 -14.79 11.15 8.34
N LEU A 169 -14.82 10.86 7.04
CA LEU A 169 -13.92 11.31 5.99
C LEU A 169 -14.76 12.08 4.96
N THR A 170 -14.09 12.84 4.10
CA THR A 170 -14.78 13.61 3.06
C THR A 170 -15.26 12.70 1.93
N ASP A 171 -16.32 13.14 1.23
CA ASP A 171 -16.90 12.42 0.10
C ASP A 171 -15.86 12.06 -0.97
N THR A 172 -14.90 12.96 -1.20
CA THR A 172 -13.78 12.74 -2.13
C THR A 172 -12.91 11.56 -1.68
N THR A 173 -12.56 11.50 -0.39
CA THR A 173 -11.79 10.38 0.17
C THR A 173 -12.58 9.08 0.06
N ILE A 174 -13.87 9.09 0.41
CA ILE A 174 -14.75 7.91 0.31
C ILE A 174 -14.86 7.42 -1.13
N LEU A 175 -14.98 8.31 -2.11
CA LEU A 175 -14.99 7.94 -3.52
C LEU A 175 -13.67 7.26 -3.93
N GLN A 176 -12.53 7.77 -3.46
CA GLN A 176 -11.23 7.17 -3.74
C GLN A 176 -11.09 5.77 -3.12
N VAL A 177 -11.55 5.60 -1.88
CA VAL A 177 -11.55 4.33 -1.13
C VAL A 177 -12.50 3.32 -1.77
N SER A 178 -13.69 3.75 -2.20
CA SER A 178 -14.66 2.93 -2.95
C SER A 178 -14.03 2.35 -4.21
N SER A 179 -13.41 3.22 -5.01
CA SER A 179 -12.67 2.81 -6.21
C SER A 179 -11.54 1.82 -5.87
N MET A 180 -10.78 2.07 -4.80
CA MET A 180 -9.71 1.18 -4.35
C MET A 180 -10.25 -0.20 -3.95
N GLY A 181 -11.36 -0.27 -3.22
CA GLY A 181 -11.99 -1.52 -2.78
C GLY A 181 -12.67 -2.32 -3.89
N ILE A 182 -13.11 -1.67 -4.98
CA ILE A 182 -13.77 -2.38 -6.09
C ILE A 182 -12.76 -2.99 -7.07
N THR A 183 -11.61 -2.35 -7.31
CA THR A 183 -10.65 -2.81 -8.33
C THR A 183 -10.12 -4.25 -8.18
N PRO A 184 -9.89 -4.82 -6.98
CA PRO A 184 -9.34 -6.17 -6.84
C PRO A 184 -10.23 -7.28 -7.41
N PHE A 185 -11.54 -7.05 -7.56
CA PHE A 185 -12.47 -8.06 -8.09
C PHE A 185 -12.32 -8.31 -9.60
N PHE A 186 -11.58 -7.45 -10.30
CA PHE A 186 -11.30 -7.60 -11.73
C PHE A 186 -9.93 -8.21 -12.03
N VAL A 187 -9.17 -8.59 -10.99
CA VAL A 187 -7.79 -9.06 -11.10
C VAL A 187 -7.72 -10.54 -10.71
N GLU A 188 -7.04 -11.36 -11.51
CA GLU A 188 -6.82 -12.77 -11.17
C GLU A 188 -5.72 -12.97 -10.11
N ASN A 189 -5.76 -14.11 -9.41
CA ASN A 189 -4.71 -14.56 -8.49
C ASN A 189 -4.42 -13.64 -7.28
N VAL A 190 -5.43 -12.87 -6.83
CA VAL A 190 -5.31 -11.95 -5.68
C VAL A 190 -6.40 -12.17 -4.62
N SER A 191 -6.73 -13.43 -4.32
CA SER A 191 -7.87 -13.79 -3.46
C SER A 191 -7.85 -13.21 -2.05
N GLU A 192 -6.67 -13.07 -1.43
CA GLU A 192 -6.54 -12.48 -0.09
C GLU A 192 -6.86 -10.98 -0.10
N LEU A 193 -6.34 -10.26 -1.10
CA LEU A 193 -6.69 -8.87 -1.34
C LEU A 193 -8.19 -8.70 -1.62
N GLN A 194 -8.79 -9.59 -2.42
CA GLN A 194 -10.24 -9.57 -2.66
C GLN A 194 -11.02 -9.74 -1.34
N LEU A 195 -10.60 -10.63 -0.45
CA LEU A 195 -11.20 -10.78 0.87
C LEU A 195 -11.07 -9.50 1.73
N CYS A 196 -9.89 -8.86 1.73
CA CYS A 196 -9.69 -7.57 2.40
C CYS A 196 -10.61 -6.49 1.82
N ALA A 197 -10.76 -6.49 0.49
CA ALA A 197 -11.57 -5.53 -0.25
C ALA A 197 -13.08 -5.69 0.03
N ILE A 198 -13.58 -6.91 0.27
CA ILE A 198 -14.97 -7.13 0.70
C ILE A 198 -15.26 -6.37 2.00
N LYS A 199 -14.35 -6.45 2.98
CA LYS A 199 -14.50 -5.71 4.25
C LYS A 199 -14.54 -4.20 4.01
N LEU A 200 -13.63 -3.70 3.18
CA LEU A 200 -13.56 -2.28 2.83
C LEU A 200 -14.84 -1.78 2.13
N VAL A 201 -15.33 -2.49 1.12
CA VAL A 201 -16.56 -2.13 0.41
C VAL A 201 -17.78 -2.19 1.33
N THR A 202 -17.82 -3.15 2.25
CA THR A 202 -18.88 -3.26 3.25
C THR A 202 -18.86 -2.05 4.20
N ALA A 203 -17.67 -1.67 4.70
CA ALA A 203 -17.52 -0.48 5.55
C ALA A 203 -17.95 0.80 4.82
N VAL A 204 -17.56 0.98 3.56
CA VAL A 204 -18.01 2.10 2.72
C VAL A 204 -19.53 2.11 2.53
N SER A 205 -20.17 0.94 2.37
CA SER A 205 -21.62 0.87 2.17
C SER A 205 -22.42 1.23 3.43
N ASN A 206 -21.78 1.15 4.60
CA ASN A 206 -22.34 1.52 5.89
C ASN A 206 -21.93 2.93 6.35
N PHE A 207 -21.09 3.62 5.56
CA PHE A 207 -20.54 4.93 5.85
C PHE A 207 -21.56 6.04 5.57
#